data_AF-A0A929L454-F1
#
_entry.id   AF-A0A929L454-F1
#
_cell.length_a   1.000
_cell.length_b   1.000
_cell.length_c   1.000
_cell.angle_alpha   90.00
_cell.angle_beta   90.00
_cell.angle_gamma   90.00
#
_symmetry.space_group_name_H-M   'P 1'
#
loop_
_entity.id
_entity.type
_entity.pdbx_description
1 polymer ?
#
loop_
_entity_poly.entity_id
_entity_poly.type
_entity_poly.pdbx_seq_one_letter_code
_entity_poly.pdbx_strand_id
1 'polypeptide(L)'
;MNEPKLTFIFEPRGTRKLLAKNPQLKSRIIDTITYQAENDFFKCKLASRRKYQSLSLLECRVNDPSVGALRVAFGRKDNKIIVIYATTTILKKDFSQEIDSFLKEGSK
;
A
#
# COMPACT_ATOMS: atom_id res chain seq x y z
N MET A 1 -18.74 -5.59 20.04
CA MET A 1 -17.38 -6.16 20.00
C MET A 1 -16.46 -5.08 19.44
N ASN A 2 -15.42 -4.67 20.15
CA ASN A 2 -14.44 -3.73 19.59
C ASN A 2 -13.57 -4.50 18.60
N GLU A 3 -13.71 -4.23 17.30
CA GLU A 3 -12.77 -4.75 16.31
C GLU A 3 -11.35 -4.29 16.69
N PRO A 4 -10.34 -5.16 16.54
CA PRO A 4 -8.97 -4.75 16.82
C PRO A 4 -8.56 -3.66 15.84
N LYS A 5 -8.28 -2.48 16.39
CA LYS A 5 -7.82 -1.31 15.62
C LYS A 5 -6.55 -1.66 14.84
N LEU A 6 -6.60 -1.53 13.51
CA LEU A 6 -5.45 -1.75 12.65
C LEU A 6 -4.30 -0.80 13.01
N THR A 7 -3.09 -1.33 12.98
CA THR A 7 -1.85 -0.55 13.15
C THR A 7 -1.12 -0.44 11.82
N PHE A 8 -0.55 0.72 11.53
CA PHE A 8 0.05 1.01 10.23
C PHE A 8 1.54 1.35 10.36
N ILE A 9 2.37 0.67 9.58
CA ILE A 9 3.77 1.02 9.35
C ILE A 9 3.93 1.39 7.89
N PHE A 10 4.67 2.47 7.63
CA PHE A 10 5.01 2.89 6.28
C PHE A 10 6.49 2.60 6.04
N GLU A 11 6.79 1.74 5.06
CA GLU A 11 8.16 1.49 4.59
C GLU A 11 8.70 2.79 3.97
N PRO A 12 9.67 3.48 4.64
CA PRO A 12 10.10 4.79 4.19
C PRO A 12 10.66 4.75 2.76
N ARG A 13 11.31 3.65 2.38
CA ARG A 13 11.96 3.53 1.08
C ARG A 13 10.96 3.58 -0.09
N GLY A 14 9.74 3.10 0.10
CA GLY A 14 8.69 3.10 -0.93
C GLY A 14 7.61 4.17 -0.76
N THR A 15 7.63 4.95 0.34
CA THR A 15 6.54 5.89 0.66
C THR A 15 7.03 7.31 0.95
N ARG A 16 8.28 7.50 1.43
CA ARG A 16 8.78 8.80 1.92
C ARG A 16 8.66 9.91 0.88
N LYS A 17 9.08 9.67 -0.36
CA LYS A 17 9.10 10.71 -1.41
C LYS A 17 7.70 11.25 -1.69
N LEU A 18 6.70 10.38 -1.77
CA LEU A 18 5.31 10.76 -2.02
C LEU A 18 4.72 11.49 -0.81
N LEU A 19 4.92 10.94 0.40
CA LEU A 19 4.34 11.49 1.64
C LEU A 19 5.01 12.80 2.07
N ALA A 20 6.30 13.01 1.77
CA ALA A 20 6.97 14.28 2.04
C ALA A 20 6.36 15.42 1.20
N LYS A 21 5.94 15.13 -0.05
CA LYS A 21 5.29 16.11 -0.92
C LYS A 21 3.80 16.27 -0.61
N ASN A 22 3.15 15.21 -0.11
CA ASN A 22 1.71 15.17 0.13
C ASN A 22 1.40 14.49 1.49
N PRO A 23 1.66 15.15 2.62
CA PRO A 23 1.53 14.54 3.95
C PRO A 23 0.11 14.02 4.25
N GLN A 24 -0.91 14.68 3.71
CA GLN A 24 -2.32 14.31 3.83
C GLN A 24 -2.65 12.93 3.26
N LEU A 25 -1.85 12.42 2.31
CA LEU A 25 -2.07 11.08 1.76
C LEU A 25 -1.90 9.98 2.80
N LYS A 26 -1.16 10.24 3.89
CA LYS A 26 -0.98 9.25 4.94
C LYS A 26 -2.30 8.85 5.59
N SER A 27 -3.15 9.82 5.96
CA SER A 27 -4.47 9.53 6.53
C SER A 27 -5.39 8.89 5.48
N ARG A 28 -5.39 9.39 4.24
CA ARG A 28 -6.19 8.80 3.15
C ARG A 28 -5.88 7.33 2.87
N ILE A 29 -4.60 6.96 2.90
CA ILE A 29 -4.17 5.58 2.74
C ILE A 29 -4.68 4.72 3.89
N ILE A 30 -4.57 5.21 5.14
CA ILE A 30 -5.06 4.53 6.34
C ILE A 30 -6.57 4.30 6.24
N ASP A 31 -7.35 5.34 5.94
CA ASP A 31 -8.81 5.27 5.85
C ASP A 31 -9.24 4.28 4.76
N THR A 32 -8.60 4.35 3.58
CA THR A 32 -8.93 3.48 2.45
C THR A 32 -8.63 2.01 2.78
N ILE A 33 -7.46 1.71 3.34
CA ILE A 33 -7.10 0.32 3.66
C ILE A 33 -7.94 -0.22 4.82
N THR A 34 -8.29 0.63 5.80
CA THR A 34 -9.21 0.26 6.88
C THR A 34 -10.56 -0.13 6.31
N TYR A 35 -11.14 0.70 5.44
CA TYR A 35 -12.38 0.37 4.74
C TYR A 35 -12.26 -0.93 3.92
N GLN A 36 -11.13 -1.16 3.24
CA GLN A 36 -10.92 -2.44 2.55
C GLN A 36 -10.88 -3.62 3.53
N ALA A 37 -10.27 -3.47 4.70
CA ALA A 37 -10.19 -4.53 5.70
C ALA A 37 -11.57 -4.87 6.31
N GLU A 38 -12.42 -3.87 6.54
CA GLU A 38 -13.82 -4.04 6.97
C GLU A 38 -14.67 -4.77 5.91
N ASN A 39 -14.20 -4.81 4.65
CA ASN A 39 -14.86 -5.46 3.53
C ASN A 39 -14.01 -6.64 2.98
N ASP A 40 -13.27 -7.33 3.86
CA ASP A 40 -12.46 -8.52 3.55
C ASP A 40 -11.49 -8.37 2.36
N PHE A 41 -11.03 -7.15 2.12
CA PHE A 41 -10.18 -6.76 0.99
C PHE A 41 -10.77 -7.10 -0.38
N PHE A 42 -12.10 -7.14 -0.51
CA PHE A 42 -12.80 -7.56 -1.72
C PHE A 42 -12.37 -6.80 -2.99
N LYS A 43 -12.02 -5.51 -2.88
CA LYS A 43 -11.60 -4.69 -4.03
C LYS A 43 -10.07 -4.63 -4.19
N CYS A 44 -9.32 -5.31 -3.34
CA CYS A 44 -7.87 -5.41 -3.46
C CYS A 44 -7.47 -6.47 -4.49
N LYS A 45 -6.27 -6.30 -5.06
CA LYS A 45 -5.66 -7.27 -5.97
C LYS A 45 -4.27 -7.62 -5.52
N LEU A 46 -3.68 -8.65 -6.10
CA LEU A 46 -2.27 -8.96 -5.84
C LEU A 46 -1.37 -7.85 -6.42
N ALA A 47 -0.52 -7.25 -5.59
CA ALA A 47 0.42 -6.22 -6.00
C ALA A 47 1.55 -6.80 -6.86
N SER A 48 2.14 -7.91 -6.40
CA SER A 48 3.25 -8.62 -7.03
C SER A 48 3.20 -10.10 -6.64
N ARG A 49 3.81 -10.97 -7.47
CA ARG A 49 4.08 -12.38 -7.11
C ARG A 49 5.24 -12.53 -6.13
N ARG A 50 6.08 -11.51 -5.98
CA ARG A 50 7.15 -11.47 -4.98
C ARG A 50 6.56 -11.14 -3.61
N LYS A 51 7.19 -11.66 -2.58
CA LYS A 51 6.83 -11.41 -1.19
C LYS A 51 7.74 -10.34 -0.59
N TYR A 52 7.23 -9.60 0.39
CA TYR A 52 8.04 -8.73 1.24
C TYR A 52 8.08 -9.35 2.63
N GLN A 53 9.25 -9.76 3.12
CA GLN A 53 9.39 -10.43 4.42
C GLN A 53 8.40 -11.59 4.60
N SER A 54 8.28 -12.44 3.58
CA SER A 54 7.32 -13.57 3.50
C SER A 54 5.83 -13.20 3.43
N LEU A 55 5.47 -11.92 3.42
CA LEU A 55 4.09 -11.46 3.25
C LEU A 55 3.71 -11.36 1.77
N SER A 56 2.52 -11.86 1.44
CA SER A 56 1.85 -11.54 0.18
C SER A 56 1.45 -10.08 0.17
N LEU A 57 1.60 -9.43 -0.99
CA LEU A 57 1.31 -8.01 -1.15
C LEU A 57 -0.02 -7.82 -1.88
N LEU A 58 -0.94 -7.10 -1.24
CA LEU A 58 -2.16 -6.61 -1.84
C LEU A 58 -1.98 -5.18 -2.34
N GLU A 59 -2.82 -4.77 -3.27
CA GLU A 59 -2.89 -3.41 -3.75
C GLU A 59 -4.32 -2.91 -3.87
N CYS A 60 -4.49 -1.61 -3.65
CA CYS A 60 -5.74 -0.90 -3.91
C CYS A 60 -5.46 0.49 -4.50
N ARG A 61 -6.52 1.10 -5.02
CA ARG A 61 -6.50 2.50 -5.43
C ARG A 61 -6.91 3.40 -4.27
N VAL A 62 -6.17 4.49 -4.09
CA VAL A 62 -6.53 5.60 -3.20
C VAL A 62 -6.75 6.81 -4.08
N ASN A 63 -7.89 7.50 -3.93
CA ASN A 63 -8.15 8.72 -4.67
C ASN A 63 -8.05 9.91 -3.72
N ASP A 64 -7.29 10.92 -4.09
CA ASP A 64 -7.24 12.18 -3.37
C ASP A 64 -7.30 13.36 -4.36
N PRO A 65 -8.13 14.40 -4.11
CA PRO A 65 -8.28 15.52 -5.03
C PRO A 65 -6.97 16.26 -5.36
N SER A 66 -5.97 16.25 -4.47
CA SER A 66 -4.74 17.03 -4.67
C SER A 66 -3.72 16.36 -5.59
N VAL A 67 -3.78 15.04 -5.75
CA VAL A 67 -2.81 14.26 -6.56
C VAL A 67 -3.48 13.31 -7.55
N GLY A 68 -4.80 13.22 -7.53
CA GLY A 68 -5.58 12.26 -8.29
C GLY A 68 -5.53 10.86 -7.69
N ALA A 69 -5.65 9.86 -8.56
CA ALA A 69 -5.59 8.46 -8.15
C ALA A 69 -4.15 8.03 -7.85
N LEU A 70 -4.01 7.14 -6.88
CA LEU A 70 -2.78 6.48 -6.49
C LEU A 70 -3.00 4.97 -6.47
N ARG A 71 -1.94 4.19 -6.64
CA ARG A 71 -1.89 2.79 -6.24
C ARG A 71 -1.00 2.61 -5.03
N VAL A 72 -1.45 1.76 -4.12
CA VAL A 72 -0.77 1.48 -2.86
C VAL A 72 -0.60 -0.02 -2.73
N ALA A 73 0.63 -0.49 -2.54
CA ALA A 73 0.95 -1.87 -2.19
C ALA A 73 1.13 -1.98 -0.67
N PHE A 74 0.49 -2.97 -0.06
CA PHE A 74 0.57 -3.24 1.36
C PHE A 74 0.56 -4.74 1.67
N GLY A 75 1.16 -5.13 2.78
CA GLY A 75 1.08 -6.47 3.36
C GLY A 75 0.30 -6.42 4.66
N ARG A 76 -0.40 -7.50 5.00
CA ARG A 76 -1.08 -7.67 6.29
C ARG A 76 -0.44 -8.81 7.07
N LYS A 77 -0.19 -8.58 8.36
CA LYS A 77 0.12 -9.60 9.36
C LYS A 77 -0.78 -9.35 10.57
N ASP A 78 -1.78 -10.21 10.78
CA ASP A 78 -2.79 -10.03 11.82
C ASP A 78 -3.45 -8.64 11.73
N ASN A 79 -3.32 -7.80 12.76
CA ASN A 79 -3.88 -6.44 12.80
C ASN A 79 -2.86 -5.36 12.38
N LYS A 80 -1.73 -5.77 11.80
CA LYS A 80 -0.68 -4.88 11.32
C LYS A 80 -0.70 -4.79 9.81
N ILE A 81 -0.85 -3.58 9.30
CA ILE A 81 -0.67 -3.22 7.90
C ILE A 81 0.73 -2.61 7.73
N ILE A 82 1.48 -3.14 6.79
CA ILE A 82 2.72 -2.53 6.33
C ILE A 82 2.42 -1.96 4.95
N VAL A 83 2.54 -0.65 4.76
CA VAL A 83 2.43 0.01 3.46
C VAL A 83 3.82 0.01 2.85
N ILE A 84 4.02 -0.79 1.80
CA ILE A 84 5.35 -1.02 1.20
C ILE A 84 5.66 0.08 0.19
N TYR A 85 4.67 0.47 -0.63
CA TYR A 85 4.91 1.35 -1.77
C TYR A 85 3.64 2.11 -2.14
N ALA A 86 3.78 3.38 -2.54
CA ALA A 86 2.68 4.20 -3.02
C ALA A 86 3.15 5.09 -4.17
N THR A 87 2.36 5.13 -5.26
CA THR A 87 2.71 5.84 -6.50
C THR A 87 1.46 6.33 -7.21
N THR A 88 1.62 7.36 -8.04
CA THR A 88 0.57 7.83 -8.96
C THR A 88 0.51 7.00 -10.25
N THR A 89 1.38 6.01 -10.42
CA THR A 89 1.31 5.05 -11.55
C THR A 89 0.03 4.20 -11.46
N ILE A 90 -0.95 4.48 -12.31
CA ILE A 90 -2.27 3.84 -12.29
C ILE A 90 -2.37 2.57 -13.14
N LEU A 91 -1.54 2.43 -14.17
CA LEU A 91 -1.54 1.23 -14.99
C LEU A 91 -0.99 0.06 -14.18
N LYS A 92 -1.78 -1.03 -14.09
CA LYS A 92 -1.45 -2.15 -13.20
C LYS A 92 -0.14 -2.81 -13.58
N LYS A 93 0.15 -2.93 -14.88
CA LYS A 93 1.39 -3.52 -15.39
C LYS A 93 2.61 -2.76 -14.88
N ASP A 94 2.62 -1.44 -15.10
CA ASP A 94 3.74 -0.58 -14.76
C ASP A 94 3.92 -0.49 -13.25
N PHE A 95 2.81 -0.36 -12.50
CA PHE A 95 2.82 -0.44 -11.04
C PHE A 95 3.44 -1.76 -10.54
N SER A 96 3.02 -2.91 -11.06
CA SER A 96 3.60 -4.20 -10.66
C SER A 96 5.11 -4.28 -10.96
N GLN A 97 5.56 -3.69 -12.08
CA GLN A 97 6.98 -3.63 -12.42
C GLN A 97 7.78 -2.73 -11.46
N GLU A 98 7.23 -1.59 -11.07
CA GLU A 98 7.82 -0.71 -10.05
C GLU A 98 7.98 -1.45 -8.71
N ILE A 99 6.93 -2.17 -8.27
CA ILE A 99 6.99 -2.99 -7.05
C ILE A 99 8.07 -4.08 -7.15
N ASP A 100 8.13 -4.80 -8.28
CA ASP A 100 9.12 -5.87 -8.46
C ASP A 100 10.55 -5.35 -8.42
N SER A 101 10.81 -4.19 -9.04
CA SER A 101 12.11 -3.53 -8.99
C SER A 101 12.46 -3.07 -7.58
N PHE A 102 11.51 -2.41 -6.90
CA PHE A 102 11.67 -2.02 -5.50
C PHE A 102 12.03 -3.21 -4.60
N LEU A 103 11.32 -4.35 -4.73
CA LEU A 103 11.56 -5.53 -3.90
C LEU A 103 12.94 -6.17 -4.17
N LYS A 104 13.42 -6.14 -5.42
CA LYS A 104 14.77 -6.63 -5.76
C LYS A 104 15.86 -5.79 -5.12
N GLU A 105 15.72 -4.47 -5.15
CA GLU A 105 16.70 -3.53 -4.57
C GLU A 105 16.78 -3.62 -3.04
N GLY A 106 15.76 -4.15 -2.37
CA GLY A 106 15.72 -4.31 -0.90
C GLY A 106 16.17 -5.67 -0.39
N SER A 107 16.50 -6.60 -1.29
CA SER A 107 16.93 -7.97 -0.96
C SER A 107 18.46 -8.15 -1.01
N LYS A 108 19.21 -7.04 -1.05
CA LYS A 108 20.68 -7.03 -1.02
C LYS A 108 21.17 -6.65 0.37
#